data_AF-A0A0L1KVM3-F1
#
_entry.id   AF-A0A0L1KVM3-F1
#
_cell.length_a   1.000
_cell.length_b   1.000
_cell.length_c   1.000
_cell.angle_alpha   90.00
_cell.angle_beta   90.00
_cell.angle_gamma   90.00
#
_symmetry.space_group_name_H-M   'P 1'
#
loop_
_entity.id
_entity.type
_entity.pdbx_description
1 polymer ?
#
loop_
_entity_poly.entity_id
_entity_poly.type
_entity_poly.pdbx_seq_one_letter_code
_entity_poly.pdbx_strand_id
1 'polypeptide(L)'
;MFSRLLTTATRRMSAICRKVVYTPVKGGEKLTTRAVNVFQKENYKNAAKGSKNPLKVLAALQKQFSALSAKQVAKYTAVAKANARKAAARRAVFKEVRINGFSLFFKQSYAKVAKGVPAEGMAKCPAVAKQLAKQWKALGKAGQAKYASEAAKLRNAAVEKRDRMIAQYSA
;
A
#
# COMPACT_ATOMS: atom_id res chain seq x y z
N MET A 1 19.44 17.71 17.94
CA MET A 1 17.97 17.96 17.79
C MET A 1 17.43 17.69 16.38
N PHE A 2 18.20 17.90 15.31
CA PHE A 2 17.77 17.64 13.91
C PHE A 2 17.33 16.19 13.61
N SER A 3 17.97 15.18 14.20
CA SER A 3 17.59 13.76 14.01
C SER A 3 16.20 13.41 14.55
N ARG A 4 15.77 14.03 15.66
CA ARG A 4 14.41 13.89 16.21
C ARG A 4 13.36 14.54 15.31
N LEU A 5 13.66 15.70 14.71
CA LEU A 5 12.79 16.38 13.74
C LEU A 5 12.61 15.57 12.46
N LEU A 6 13.69 15.01 11.90
CA LEU A 6 13.63 14.18 10.68
C LEU A 6 12.85 12.87 10.90
N THR A 7 13.01 12.23 12.07
CA THR A 7 12.28 11.00 12.41
C THR A 7 10.81 11.24 12.75
N THR A 8 10.46 12.36 13.40
CA THR A 8 9.05 12.72 13.62
C THR A 8 8.35 13.18 12.34
N ALA A 9 9.01 13.96 11.48
CA ALA A 9 8.45 14.37 10.19
C ALA A 9 8.18 13.15 9.27
N THR A 10 9.12 12.22 9.17
CA THR A 10 8.94 10.98 8.39
C THR A 10 7.86 10.06 8.97
N ARG A 11 7.73 9.94 10.30
CA ARG A 11 6.63 9.22 10.95
C ARG A 11 5.27 9.87 10.67
N ARG A 12 5.17 11.20 10.73
CA ARG A 12 3.94 11.95 10.39
C ARG A 12 3.56 11.75 8.91
N MET A 13 4.51 11.83 7.99
CA MET A 13 4.27 11.53 6.57
C MET A 13 3.79 10.09 6.35
N SER A 14 4.38 9.10 7.05
CA SER A 14 3.95 7.70 6.99
C SER A 14 2.52 7.49 7.50
N ALA A 15 2.15 8.16 8.60
CA ALA A 15 0.80 8.14 9.14
C ALA A 15 -0.22 8.80 8.18
N ILE A 16 0.14 9.92 7.56
CA ILE A 16 -0.68 10.60 6.54
C ILE A 16 -0.86 9.71 5.31
N CYS A 17 0.19 9.07 4.80
CA CYS A 17 0.07 8.12 3.69
C CYS A 17 -0.85 6.94 4.05
N ARG A 18 -0.70 6.35 5.24
CA ARG A 18 -1.59 5.27 5.70
C ARG A 18 -3.02 5.76 5.81
N LYS A 19 -3.25 6.97 6.32
CA LYS A 19 -4.58 7.58 6.32
C LYS A 19 -5.10 7.69 4.89
N VAL A 20 -4.44 8.40 3.96
CA VAL A 20 -4.96 8.58 2.59
C VAL A 20 -5.22 7.24 1.86
N VAL A 21 -4.39 6.22 2.07
CA VAL A 21 -4.60 4.90 1.44
C VAL A 21 -5.91 4.24 1.87
N TYR A 22 -6.34 4.42 3.13
CA TYR A 22 -7.50 3.71 3.70
C TYR A 22 -8.69 4.62 4.07
N THR A 23 -8.48 5.92 4.16
CA THR A 23 -9.44 6.93 4.63
C THR A 23 -10.29 7.39 3.45
N PRO A 24 -11.57 7.71 3.68
CA PRO A 24 -12.44 8.20 2.62
C PRO A 24 -12.13 9.62 2.19
N VAL A 25 -12.72 10.00 1.04
CA VAL A 25 -12.94 11.40 0.68
C VAL A 25 -13.86 12.04 1.72
N LYS A 26 -13.92 13.37 1.83
CA LYS A 26 -15.00 14.02 2.59
C LYS A 26 -16.37 13.44 2.17
N GLY A 27 -17.09 12.83 3.11
CA GLY A 27 -18.38 12.16 2.87
C GLY A 27 -18.32 10.69 2.38
N GLY A 28 -17.14 10.11 2.18
CA GLY A 28 -16.98 8.72 1.73
C GLY A 28 -16.80 7.70 2.86
N GLU A 29 -16.71 6.41 2.50
CA GLU A 29 -16.49 5.31 3.44
C GLU A 29 -15.03 4.81 3.52
N LYS A 30 -14.54 4.50 4.73
CA LYS A 30 -13.23 3.88 4.96
C LYS A 30 -13.10 2.56 4.18
N LEU A 31 -11.96 2.38 3.49
CA LEU A 31 -11.68 1.19 2.69
C LEU A 31 -11.29 0.01 3.59
N THR A 32 -12.24 -0.89 3.79
CA THR A 32 -12.05 -2.10 4.57
C THR A 32 -11.70 -3.26 3.65
N THR A 33 -10.50 -3.83 3.81
CA THR A 33 -9.94 -4.85 2.89
C THR A 33 -10.08 -6.29 3.38
N ARG A 34 -10.77 -6.52 4.50
CA ARG A 34 -11.06 -7.86 5.05
C ARG A 34 -12.57 -8.05 5.14
N ALA A 35 -13.08 -9.20 4.71
CA ALA A 35 -14.51 -9.49 4.68
C ALA A 35 -15.17 -9.37 6.06
N VAL A 36 -14.56 -9.94 7.10
CA VAL A 36 -15.04 -9.83 8.50
C VAL A 36 -15.15 -8.37 8.97
N ASN A 37 -14.21 -7.52 8.57
CA ASN A 37 -14.24 -6.11 8.96
C ASN A 37 -15.32 -5.34 8.18
N VAL A 38 -15.64 -5.74 6.94
CA VAL A 38 -16.77 -5.18 6.18
C VAL A 38 -18.08 -5.54 6.89
N PHE A 39 -18.25 -6.82 7.24
CA PHE A 39 -19.39 -7.29 8.03
C PHE A 39 -19.51 -6.55 9.37
N GLN A 40 -18.42 -6.47 10.14
CA GLN A 40 -18.41 -5.77 11.41
C GLN A 40 -18.85 -4.32 11.23
N LYS A 41 -18.31 -3.61 10.23
CA LYS A 41 -18.68 -2.21 9.95
C LYS A 41 -20.18 -2.05 9.68
N GLU A 42 -20.76 -2.89 8.83
CA GLU A 42 -22.18 -2.84 8.47
C GLU A 42 -23.09 -3.13 9.68
N ASN A 43 -22.67 -4.01 10.58
CA ASN A 43 -23.51 -4.51 11.68
C ASN A 43 -23.21 -3.84 13.05
N TYR A 44 -22.11 -3.10 13.16
CA TYR A 44 -21.62 -2.55 14.44
C TYR A 44 -22.64 -1.63 15.11
N LYS A 45 -23.25 -0.69 14.36
CA LYS A 45 -24.19 0.28 14.94
C LYS A 45 -25.37 -0.42 15.62
N ASN A 46 -25.86 -1.51 15.05
CA ASN A 46 -26.95 -2.29 15.62
C ASN A 46 -26.47 -3.14 16.80
N ALA A 47 -25.33 -3.82 16.66
CA ALA A 47 -24.77 -4.67 17.71
C ALA A 47 -24.25 -3.90 18.94
N ALA A 48 -23.93 -2.62 18.78
CA ALA A 48 -23.48 -1.75 19.86
C ALA A 48 -24.62 -1.07 20.64
N LYS A 49 -25.88 -1.19 20.21
CA LYS A 49 -27.03 -0.61 20.93
C LYS A 49 -27.09 -1.21 22.34
N GLY A 50 -26.83 -0.39 23.36
CA GLY A 50 -26.86 -0.79 24.77
C GLY A 50 -25.56 -1.40 25.32
N SER A 51 -24.52 -1.59 24.52
CA SER A 51 -23.22 -2.10 25.01
C SER A 51 -22.20 -0.98 25.16
N LYS A 52 -21.64 -0.82 26.37
CA LYS A 52 -20.53 0.10 26.64
C LYS A 52 -19.15 -0.48 26.29
N ASN A 53 -19.07 -1.78 25.94
CA ASN A 53 -17.81 -2.46 25.68
C ASN A 53 -17.63 -2.79 24.18
N PRO A 54 -16.85 -1.99 23.43
CA PRO A 54 -16.69 -2.16 21.98
C PRO A 54 -15.98 -3.48 21.61
N LEU A 55 -15.06 -3.97 22.45
CA LEU A 55 -14.33 -5.22 22.17
C LEU A 55 -15.26 -6.44 22.25
N LYS A 56 -16.19 -6.45 23.22
CA LYS A 56 -17.20 -7.51 23.31
C LYS A 56 -18.13 -7.53 22.10
N VAL A 57 -18.52 -6.36 21.60
CA VAL A 57 -19.34 -6.23 20.38
C VAL A 57 -18.60 -6.78 19.17
N LEU A 58 -17.32 -6.43 18.98
CA LEU A 58 -16.51 -6.92 17.87
C LEU A 58 -16.28 -8.44 17.92
N ALA A 59 -16.06 -9.00 19.11
CA ALA A 59 -15.92 -10.44 19.31
C ALA A 59 -17.22 -11.19 18.96
N ALA A 60 -18.37 -10.66 19.38
CA ALA A 60 -19.67 -11.21 19.04
C ALA A 60 -19.93 -11.19 17.52
N LEU A 61 -19.64 -10.06 16.86
CA LEU A 61 -19.74 -9.94 15.41
C LEU A 61 -18.78 -10.87 14.67
N GLN A 62 -17.58 -11.11 15.21
CA GLN A 62 -16.65 -12.08 14.63
C GLN A 62 -17.21 -13.50 14.72
N LYS A 63 -17.81 -13.89 15.86
CA LYS A 63 -18.48 -15.19 16.02
C LYS A 63 -19.65 -15.33 15.04
N GLN A 64 -20.45 -14.29 14.87
CA GLN A 64 -21.54 -14.27 13.88
C GLN A 64 -21.01 -14.42 12.46
N PHE A 65 -19.92 -13.73 12.10
CA PHE A 65 -19.31 -13.84 10.78
C PHE A 65 -18.82 -15.27 10.50
N SER A 66 -18.21 -15.93 11.48
CA SER A 66 -17.76 -17.33 11.35
C SER A 66 -18.89 -18.34 11.16
N ALA A 67 -20.11 -18.00 11.57
CA ALA A 67 -21.30 -18.84 11.38
C ALA A 67 -22.03 -18.57 10.05
N LEU A 68 -21.59 -17.59 9.25
CA LEU A 68 -22.20 -17.30 7.96
C LEU A 68 -21.95 -18.40 6.93
N SER A 69 -22.94 -18.65 6.08
CA SER A 69 -22.78 -19.51 4.90
C SER A 69 -21.76 -18.94 3.92
N ALA A 70 -21.16 -19.81 3.10
CA ALA A 70 -20.20 -19.40 2.06
C ALA A 70 -20.78 -18.32 1.11
N LYS A 71 -22.08 -18.42 0.76
CA LYS A 71 -22.78 -17.43 -0.08
C LYS A 71 -22.83 -16.05 0.59
N GLN A 72 -23.11 -16.00 1.89
CA GLN A 72 -23.10 -14.75 2.66
C GLN A 72 -21.68 -14.18 2.80
N VAL A 73 -20.68 -15.03 3.05
CA VAL A 73 -19.26 -14.61 3.11
C VAL A 73 -18.77 -14.06 1.77
N ALA A 74 -19.23 -14.62 0.65
CA ALA A 74 -18.86 -14.17 -0.69
C ALA A 74 -19.25 -12.71 -0.94
N LYS A 75 -20.41 -12.25 -0.45
CA LYS A 75 -20.86 -10.84 -0.53
C LYS A 75 -19.82 -9.89 0.08
N TYR A 76 -19.43 -10.15 1.33
CA TYR A 76 -18.44 -9.31 2.03
C TYR A 76 -17.04 -9.42 1.42
N THR A 77 -16.70 -10.59 0.88
CA THR A 77 -15.42 -10.84 0.21
C THR A 77 -15.30 -10.02 -1.08
N ALA A 78 -16.37 -9.91 -1.87
CA ALA A 78 -16.39 -9.11 -3.10
C ALA A 78 -16.11 -7.63 -2.79
N VAL A 79 -16.79 -7.07 -1.77
CA VAL A 79 -16.56 -5.69 -1.30
C VAL A 79 -15.13 -5.50 -0.80
N ALA A 80 -14.62 -6.44 0.01
CA ALA A 80 -13.25 -6.40 0.52
C ALA A 80 -12.20 -6.42 -0.60
N LYS A 81 -12.40 -7.24 -1.64
CA LYS A 81 -11.54 -7.29 -2.84
C LYS A 81 -11.57 -5.98 -3.62
N ALA A 82 -12.76 -5.39 -3.83
CA ALA A 82 -12.89 -4.10 -4.49
C ALA A 82 -12.16 -2.98 -3.71
N ASN A 83 -12.33 -2.95 -2.38
CA ASN A 83 -11.62 -2.02 -1.51
C ASN A 83 -10.10 -2.23 -1.53
N ALA A 84 -9.65 -3.48 -1.57
CA ALA A 84 -8.22 -3.80 -1.67
C ALA A 84 -7.61 -3.28 -2.98
N ARG A 85 -8.32 -3.39 -4.11
CA ARG A 85 -7.89 -2.82 -5.40
C ARG A 85 -7.77 -1.30 -5.34
N LYS A 86 -8.77 -0.62 -4.76
CA LYS A 86 -8.74 0.84 -4.55
C LYS A 86 -7.55 1.25 -3.67
N ALA A 87 -7.35 0.58 -2.54
CA ALA A 87 -6.22 0.85 -1.64
C ALA A 87 -4.85 0.57 -2.31
N ALA A 88 -4.76 -0.47 -3.16
CA ALA A 88 -3.56 -0.78 -3.92
C ALA A 88 -3.25 0.31 -4.95
N ALA A 89 -4.25 0.80 -5.70
CA ALA A 89 -4.09 1.90 -6.64
C ALA A 89 -3.61 3.18 -5.93
N ARG A 90 -4.21 3.53 -4.78
CA ARG A 90 -3.74 4.66 -3.96
C ARG A 90 -2.30 4.48 -3.51
N ARG A 91 -1.94 3.30 -3.03
CA ARG A 91 -0.56 2.98 -2.60
C ARG A 91 0.44 3.05 -3.75
N ALA A 92 0.04 2.70 -4.97
CA ALA A 92 0.92 2.78 -6.14
C ALA A 92 1.39 4.22 -6.38
N VAL A 93 0.49 5.21 -6.28
CA VAL A 93 0.84 6.64 -6.40
C VAL A 93 1.91 7.03 -5.39
N PHE A 94 1.73 6.67 -4.11
CA PHE A 94 2.73 6.97 -3.07
C PHE A 94 4.07 6.26 -3.26
N LYS A 95 4.09 5.08 -3.88
CA LYS A 95 5.33 4.39 -4.25
C LYS A 95 6.03 5.11 -5.39
N GLU A 96 5.29 5.55 -6.40
CA GLU A 96 5.84 6.27 -7.57
C GLU A 96 6.41 7.65 -7.19
N VAL A 97 5.82 8.34 -6.23
CA VAL A 97 6.40 9.59 -5.67
C VAL A 97 7.81 9.39 -5.09
N ARG A 98 8.16 8.17 -4.70
CA ARG A 98 9.48 7.83 -4.14
C ARG A 98 10.39 7.15 -5.14
N ILE A 99 9.96 6.98 -6.39
CA ILE A 99 10.77 6.32 -7.41
C ILE A 99 12.02 7.15 -7.68
N ASN A 100 13.17 6.48 -7.77
CA ASN A 100 14.44 7.06 -8.20
C ASN A 100 15.03 6.19 -9.32
N GLY A 101 16.10 6.66 -9.98
CA GLY A 101 16.66 5.95 -11.14
C GLY A 101 17.03 4.49 -10.82
N PHE A 102 17.63 4.27 -9.65
CA PHE A 102 17.96 2.93 -9.18
C PHE A 102 16.71 2.04 -9.00
N SER A 103 15.66 2.55 -8.35
CA SER A 103 14.41 1.82 -8.14
C SER A 103 13.69 1.53 -9.45
N LEU A 104 13.73 2.46 -10.40
CA LEU A 104 13.16 2.29 -11.73
C LEU A 104 13.90 1.20 -12.52
N PHE A 105 15.23 1.24 -12.52
CA PHE A 105 16.08 0.20 -13.11
C PHE A 105 15.78 -1.18 -12.51
N PHE A 106 15.77 -1.29 -11.17
CA PHE A 106 15.42 -2.54 -10.50
C PHE A 106 14.02 -3.03 -10.90
N LYS A 107 13.01 -2.16 -10.92
CA LYS A 107 11.64 -2.51 -11.33
C LYS A 107 11.58 -3.07 -12.75
N GLN A 108 12.31 -2.48 -13.69
CA GLN A 108 12.29 -2.88 -15.10
C GLN A 108 13.14 -4.13 -15.39
N SER A 109 14.26 -4.29 -14.67
CA SER A 109 15.23 -5.37 -14.95
C SER A 109 15.03 -6.62 -14.10
N TYR A 110 14.29 -6.57 -12.98
CA TYR A 110 14.18 -7.68 -12.04
C TYR A 110 13.73 -8.99 -12.66
N ALA A 111 12.62 -8.99 -13.43
CA ALA A 111 12.06 -10.21 -14.00
C ALA A 111 13.03 -10.88 -14.99
N LYS A 112 13.78 -10.07 -15.76
CA LYS A 112 14.80 -10.57 -16.69
C LYS A 112 15.97 -11.21 -15.94
N VAL A 113 16.49 -10.54 -14.91
CA VAL A 113 17.62 -11.05 -14.12
C VAL A 113 17.23 -12.27 -13.28
N ALA A 114 16.02 -12.28 -12.70
CA ALA A 114 15.54 -13.38 -11.87
C ALA A 114 15.46 -14.74 -12.60
N LYS A 115 15.23 -14.73 -13.92
CA LYS A 115 15.25 -15.94 -14.75
C LYS A 115 16.64 -16.58 -14.84
N GLY A 116 17.70 -15.78 -14.84
CA GLY A 116 19.09 -16.24 -15.00
C GLY A 116 19.83 -16.53 -13.69
N VAL A 117 19.20 -16.34 -12.53
CA VAL A 117 19.84 -16.56 -11.23
C VAL A 117 19.52 -17.98 -10.72
N PRO A 118 20.53 -18.86 -10.54
CA PRO A 118 20.36 -20.27 -10.13
C PRO A 118 20.16 -20.44 -8.61
N ALA A 119 19.55 -19.45 -7.94
CA ALA A 119 19.16 -19.55 -6.54
C ALA A 119 17.65 -19.84 -6.44
N GLU A 120 17.20 -20.40 -5.33
CA GLU A 120 15.79 -20.68 -5.06
C GLU A 120 15.35 -20.17 -3.68
N GLY A 121 14.04 -20.18 -3.45
CA GLY A 121 13.43 -19.79 -2.18
C GLY A 121 13.90 -18.42 -1.68
N MET A 122 14.24 -18.35 -0.40
CA MET A 122 14.66 -17.11 0.25
C MET A 122 16.00 -16.55 -0.26
N ALA A 123 16.85 -17.38 -0.89
CA ALA A 123 18.14 -16.96 -1.44
C ALA A 123 18.02 -16.27 -2.81
N LYS A 124 16.89 -16.45 -3.52
CA LYS A 124 16.64 -15.86 -4.86
C LYS A 124 16.75 -14.34 -4.84
N CYS A 125 16.00 -13.67 -3.96
CA CYS A 125 15.89 -12.22 -3.94
C CYS A 125 17.24 -11.54 -3.67
N PRO A 126 18.03 -11.92 -2.65
CA PRO A 126 19.37 -11.36 -2.43
C PRO A 126 20.32 -11.58 -3.61
N ALA A 127 20.30 -12.76 -4.24
CA ALA A 127 21.16 -13.07 -5.38
C ALA A 127 20.83 -12.21 -6.60
N VAL A 128 19.54 -12.05 -6.93
CA VAL A 128 19.07 -11.16 -8.00
C VAL A 128 19.45 -9.70 -7.70
N ALA A 129 19.28 -9.25 -6.46
CA ALA A 129 19.64 -7.88 -6.07
C ALA A 129 21.14 -7.61 -6.23
N LYS A 130 22.00 -8.58 -5.88
CA LYS A 130 23.46 -8.46 -6.07
C LYS A 130 23.83 -8.36 -7.55
N GLN A 131 23.18 -9.13 -8.42
CA GLN A 131 23.43 -9.06 -9.87
C GLN A 131 22.94 -7.73 -10.46
N LEU A 132 21.75 -7.27 -10.07
CA LEU A 132 21.24 -5.96 -10.49
C LEU A 132 22.13 -4.81 -10.00
N ALA A 133 22.68 -4.89 -8.78
CA ALA A 133 23.60 -3.87 -8.29
C ALA A 133 24.89 -3.79 -9.13
N LYS A 134 25.41 -4.94 -9.59
CA LYS A 134 26.55 -4.98 -10.52
C LYS A 134 26.19 -4.35 -11.87
N GLN A 135 25.03 -4.71 -12.43
CA GLN A 135 24.55 -4.13 -13.70
C GLN A 135 24.33 -2.62 -13.60
N TRP A 136 23.76 -2.14 -12.49
CA TRP A 136 23.58 -0.70 -12.24
C TRP A 136 24.91 0.06 -12.22
N LYS A 137 25.94 -0.50 -11.59
CA LYS A 137 27.29 0.09 -11.61
C LYS A 137 27.89 0.10 -13.02
N ALA A 138 27.71 -0.99 -13.77
CA ALA A 138 28.22 -1.13 -15.14
C ALA A 138 27.59 -0.15 -16.14
N LEU A 139 26.39 0.38 -15.88
CA LEU A 139 25.76 1.42 -16.72
C LEU A 139 26.56 2.74 -16.76
N GLY A 140 27.44 2.99 -15.79
CA GLY A 140 28.18 4.25 -15.67
C GLY A 140 27.27 5.46 -15.45
N LYS A 141 27.87 6.66 -15.43
CA LYS A 141 27.14 7.91 -15.14
C LYS A 141 26.04 8.21 -16.16
N ALA A 142 26.32 8.02 -17.45
CA ALA A 142 25.38 8.31 -18.52
C ALA A 142 24.13 7.41 -18.47
N GLY A 143 24.30 6.10 -18.29
CA GLY A 143 23.18 5.17 -18.18
C GLY A 143 22.35 5.42 -16.92
N GLN A 144 23.00 5.70 -15.78
CA GLN A 144 22.31 6.04 -14.54
C GLN A 144 21.52 7.36 -14.66
N ALA A 145 22.07 8.37 -15.35
CA ALA A 145 21.40 9.64 -15.60
C ALA A 145 20.11 9.47 -16.43
N LYS A 146 20.10 8.56 -17.40
CA LYS A 146 18.89 8.22 -18.17
C LYS A 146 17.76 7.73 -17.26
N TYR A 147 18.04 6.75 -16.41
CA TYR A 147 17.06 6.26 -15.44
C TYR A 147 16.66 7.32 -14.41
N ALA A 148 17.58 8.19 -14.00
CA ALA A 148 17.28 9.30 -13.09
C ALA A 148 16.30 10.30 -13.72
N SER A 149 16.49 10.65 -14.99
CA SER A 149 15.61 11.52 -15.76
C SER A 149 14.21 10.91 -15.95
N GLU A 150 14.13 9.64 -16.35
CA GLU A 150 12.86 8.92 -16.48
C GLU A 150 12.13 8.81 -15.14
N ALA A 151 12.86 8.48 -14.06
CA ALA A 151 12.29 8.42 -12.72
C ALA A 151 11.79 9.79 -12.24
N ALA A 152 12.46 10.89 -12.61
CA ALA A 152 12.01 12.24 -12.29
C ALA A 152 10.69 12.58 -13.00
N LYS A 153 10.53 12.23 -14.27
CA LYS A 153 9.27 12.41 -15.00
C LYS A 153 8.11 11.67 -14.32
N LEU A 154 8.31 10.39 -13.98
CA LEU A 154 7.32 9.59 -13.27
C LEU A 154 7.00 10.16 -11.88
N ARG A 155 8.03 10.60 -11.16
CA ARG A 155 7.88 11.22 -9.84
C ARG A 155 7.02 12.47 -9.90
N ASN A 156 7.30 13.39 -10.82
CA ASN A 156 6.59 14.66 -10.94
C ASN A 156 5.10 14.43 -11.23
N ALA A 157 4.79 13.56 -12.19
CA ALA A 157 3.41 13.17 -12.48
C ALA A 157 2.71 12.50 -11.26
N ALA A 158 3.45 11.71 -10.48
CA ALA A 158 2.91 11.07 -9.28
C ALA A 158 2.74 12.06 -8.10
N VAL A 159 3.56 13.11 -8.00
CA VAL A 159 3.44 14.16 -6.98
C VAL A 159 2.13 14.91 -7.15
N GLU A 160 1.78 15.33 -8.37
CA GLU A 160 0.49 15.98 -8.62
C GLU A 160 -0.69 15.10 -8.24
N LYS A 161 -0.66 13.82 -8.63
CA LYS A 161 -1.69 12.83 -8.26
C LYS A 161 -1.76 12.66 -6.74
N ARG A 162 -0.62 12.58 -6.06
CA ARG A 162 -0.54 12.48 -4.60
C ARG A 162 -1.17 13.69 -3.93
N ASP A 163 -0.87 14.90 -4.41
CA ASP A 163 -1.33 16.13 -3.77
C ASP A 163 -2.83 16.31 -3.98
N ARG A 164 -3.35 16.01 -5.17
CA ARG A 164 -4.80 15.91 -5.40
C ARG A 164 -5.45 14.88 -4.47
N MET A 165 -4.84 13.71 -4.30
CA MET A 165 -5.33 12.71 -3.36
C MET A 165 -5.30 13.21 -1.91
N ILE A 166 -4.20 13.81 -1.45
CA ILE A 166 -4.12 14.36 -0.10
C ILE A 166 -5.23 15.39 0.09
N ALA A 167 -5.39 16.36 -0.81
CA ALA A 167 -6.48 17.34 -0.75
C ALA A 167 -7.87 16.68 -0.68
N GLN A 168 -8.11 15.62 -1.47
CA GLN A 168 -9.37 14.88 -1.45
C GLN A 168 -9.64 14.16 -0.11
N TYR A 169 -8.60 13.55 0.47
CA TYR A 169 -8.71 12.52 1.51
C TYR A 169 -8.25 12.97 2.91
N SER A 170 -7.81 14.23 3.07
CA SER A 170 -7.34 14.78 4.34
C SER A 170 -8.19 15.92 4.93
N ALA A 171 -9.31 16.25 4.28
CA ALA A 171 -10.33 17.17 4.78
C ALA A 171 -11.30 16.53 5.78
#